data_AF-A0A955WUD2-F1
#
_entry.id   AF-A0A955WUD2-F1
#
_cell.length_a   1.000
_cell.length_b   1.000
_cell.length_c   1.000
_cell.angle_alpha   90.00
_cell.angle_beta   90.00
_cell.angle_gamma   90.00
#
_symmetry.space_group_name_H-M   'P 1'
#
loop_
_entity.id
_entity.type
_entity.pdbx_description
1 polymer ?
#
loop_
_entity_poly.entity_id
_entity_poly.type
_entity_poly.pdbx_seq_one_letter_code
_entity_poly.pdbx_strand_id
1 'polypeptide(L)'
;AGGGGGAADLSCTEIFQCLGNCADQACAQACLADGSPAAQGQFNAVQQCIVQNNCAGPDGSVDQACAEAACGNEINACFGGGGGGGPMGNLSCSEFLQCLNTCPPNDQACQQGCVEDTSAEGFNAYNAVVECAQVNNCFGADGSADTACLEANCGGEVEACFGEQVEPMGTDNCGEFVQCLGNCQDQACQQRCVSNVSAQGFDDYNAIIECGQTNMCFDAQGRADQACLEGSCGGQLEACFGAQPEPMGDATCQETLQCILGCQDEACANTCVEGSSPAGFEQFVPLYNCIFENMCQVPDCAACIEQFDACL
;
A
#
# COMPACT_ATOMS: atom_id res chain seq x y z
N ALA A 1 -15.62 18.62 44.03
CA ALA A 1 -16.89 18.76 43.27
C ALA A 1 -16.51 18.67 41.81
N GLY A 2 -16.83 17.63 41.06
CA GLY A 2 -18.07 16.87 41.00
C GLY A 2 -18.49 16.90 39.54
N GLY A 3 -17.77 16.16 38.70
CA GLY A 3 -18.06 15.99 37.28
C GLY A 3 -18.23 14.50 37.03
N GLY A 4 -19.47 14.03 37.05
CA GLY A 4 -19.81 12.71 36.51
C GLY A 4 -19.69 12.77 34.99
N GLY A 5 -18.52 12.45 34.48
CA GLY A 5 -18.34 12.02 33.09
C GLY A 5 -18.70 10.54 33.01
N GLY A 6 -19.31 10.11 31.91
CA GLY A 6 -19.61 8.69 31.69
C GLY A 6 -18.36 7.83 31.83
N ALA A 7 -18.55 6.55 32.17
CA ALA A 7 -17.47 5.55 32.20
C ALA A 7 -16.71 5.64 30.87
N ALA A 8 -15.54 6.27 30.92
CA ALA A 8 -14.72 6.49 29.76
C ALA A 8 -13.81 5.29 29.69
N ASP A 9 -14.02 4.38 28.74
CA ASP A 9 -13.29 3.11 28.61
C ASP A 9 -11.78 3.35 28.38
N LEU A 10 -11.04 3.71 29.45
CA LEU A 10 -9.62 4.03 29.36
C LEU A 10 -8.85 2.78 28.96
N SER A 11 -7.92 2.94 28.01
CA SER A 11 -6.86 1.98 27.72
C SER A 11 -5.87 1.87 28.88
N CYS A 12 -5.05 0.83 28.89
CA CYS A 12 -4.09 0.63 29.99
C CYS A 12 -3.07 1.78 30.09
N THR A 13 -2.66 2.36 28.97
CA THR A 13 -1.82 3.58 28.92
C THR A 13 -2.53 4.79 29.54
N GLU A 14 -3.81 4.99 29.24
CA GLU A 14 -4.59 6.09 29.79
C GLU A 14 -4.84 5.93 31.30
N ILE A 15 -4.98 4.69 31.79
CA ILE A 15 -5.00 4.41 33.24
C ILE A 15 -3.71 4.92 33.90
N PHE A 16 -2.53 4.64 33.32
CA PHE A 16 -1.25 5.13 33.85
C PHE A 16 -1.13 6.66 33.81
N GLN A 17 -1.56 7.31 32.73
CA GLN A 17 -1.58 8.77 32.64
C GLN A 17 -2.53 9.41 33.66
N CYS A 18 -3.71 8.81 33.86
CA CYS A 18 -4.68 9.24 34.86
C CYS A 18 -4.08 9.13 36.27
N LEU A 19 -3.44 8.00 36.59
CA LEU A 19 -2.77 7.78 37.87
C LEU A 19 -1.62 8.76 38.14
N GLY A 20 -0.85 9.12 37.12
CA GLY A 20 0.23 10.11 37.25
C GLY A 20 -0.24 11.50 37.69
N ASN A 21 -1.51 11.84 37.44
CA ASN A 21 -2.13 13.10 37.83
C ASN A 21 -2.91 13.03 39.15
N CYS A 22 -2.97 11.86 39.80
CA CYS A 22 -3.75 11.69 41.01
C CYS A 22 -3.04 12.21 42.27
N ALA A 23 -3.76 13.01 43.05
CA ALA A 23 -3.28 13.53 44.34
C ALA A 23 -3.57 12.58 45.52
N ASP A 24 -4.49 11.63 45.34
CA ASP A 24 -4.91 10.70 46.39
C ASP A 24 -5.39 9.34 45.84
N GLN A 25 -5.66 8.41 46.76
CA GLN A 25 -6.08 7.05 46.44
C GLN A 25 -7.51 6.97 45.87
N ALA A 26 -8.38 7.95 46.18
CA ALA A 26 -9.73 7.96 45.63
C ALA A 26 -9.71 8.30 44.13
N CYS A 27 -8.85 9.25 43.74
CA CYS A 27 -8.55 9.53 42.33
C CYS A 27 -8.00 8.28 41.62
N ALA A 28 -7.03 7.60 42.23
CA ALA A 28 -6.44 6.41 41.62
C ALA A 28 -7.45 5.28 41.39
N GLN A 29 -8.37 5.08 42.35
CA GLN A 29 -9.47 4.12 42.21
C GLN A 29 -10.46 4.52 41.13
N ALA A 30 -10.73 5.81 40.96
CA ALA A 30 -11.58 6.31 39.88
C ALA A 30 -10.95 6.06 38.51
N CYS A 31 -9.67 6.40 38.33
CA CYS A 31 -8.92 6.14 37.09
C CYS A 31 -8.97 4.65 36.69
N LEU A 32 -8.80 3.75 37.67
CA LEU A 32 -8.87 2.31 37.41
C LEU A 32 -10.29 1.87 37.06
N ALA A 33 -11.30 2.41 37.75
CA ALA A 33 -12.70 2.05 37.53
C ALA A 33 -13.25 2.55 36.18
N ASP A 34 -12.70 3.66 35.67
CA ASP A 34 -13.03 4.19 34.35
C ASP A 34 -12.41 3.32 33.23
N GLY A 35 -11.27 2.66 33.48
CA GLY A 35 -10.67 1.75 32.50
C GLY A 35 -11.59 0.63 32.01
N SER A 36 -11.45 0.24 30.75
CA SER A 36 -12.17 -0.92 30.21
C SER A 36 -11.79 -2.22 30.97
N PRO A 37 -12.66 -3.26 31.02
CA PRO A 37 -12.32 -4.50 31.72
C PRO A 37 -11.02 -5.15 31.22
N ALA A 38 -10.72 -5.03 29.92
CA ALA A 38 -9.47 -5.51 29.34
C ALA A 38 -8.26 -4.70 29.83
N ALA A 39 -8.36 -3.37 29.82
CA ALA A 39 -7.31 -2.48 30.29
C ALA A 39 -7.04 -2.63 31.80
N GLN A 40 -8.08 -2.79 32.62
CA GLN A 40 -7.94 -3.10 34.04
C GLN A 40 -7.18 -4.42 34.25
N GLY A 41 -7.48 -5.45 33.43
CA GLY A 41 -6.77 -6.73 33.45
C GLY A 41 -5.27 -6.57 33.16
N GLN A 42 -4.94 -5.84 32.09
CA GLN A 42 -3.55 -5.56 31.70
C GLN A 42 -2.80 -4.74 32.77
N PHE A 43 -3.43 -3.71 33.31
CA PHE A 43 -2.84 -2.88 34.37
C PHE A 43 -2.54 -3.73 35.63
N ASN A 44 -3.49 -4.56 36.04
CA ASN A 44 -3.32 -5.44 37.19
C ASN A 44 -2.21 -6.48 36.95
N ALA A 45 -2.04 -6.97 35.72
CA ALA A 45 -0.94 -7.87 35.37
C ALA A 45 0.43 -7.19 35.53
N VAL A 46 0.56 -5.93 35.06
CA VAL A 46 1.79 -5.13 35.25
C VAL A 46 2.09 -4.96 36.74
N GLN A 47 1.11 -4.54 37.53
CA GLN A 47 1.29 -4.33 38.96
C GLN A 47 1.66 -5.62 39.69
N GLN A 48 1.00 -6.74 39.34
CA GLN A 48 1.29 -8.04 39.93
C GLN A 48 2.72 -8.48 39.62
N CYS A 49 3.18 -8.28 38.39
CA CYS A 49 4.55 -8.62 38.02
C CYS A 49 5.58 -7.75 38.76
N ILE A 50 5.35 -6.44 38.86
CA ILE A 50 6.22 -5.50 39.60
C ILE A 50 6.38 -5.94 41.05
N VAL A 51 5.27 -6.33 41.69
CA VAL A 51 5.28 -6.82 43.09
C VAL A 51 6.01 -8.16 43.20
N GLN A 52 5.75 -9.11 42.30
CA GLN A 52 6.36 -10.44 42.35
C GLN A 52 7.87 -10.41 42.15
N ASN A 53 8.38 -9.49 41.33
CA ASN A 53 9.81 -9.35 41.05
C ASN A 53 10.51 -8.34 41.97
N ASN A 54 9.81 -7.80 42.97
CA ASN A 54 10.32 -6.76 43.88
C ASN A 54 10.89 -5.54 43.14
N CYS A 55 10.26 -5.15 42.02
CA CYS A 55 10.65 -3.95 41.29
C CYS A 55 10.09 -2.67 41.92
N ALA A 56 9.26 -2.77 42.97
CA ALA A 56 8.82 -1.62 43.75
C ALA A 56 9.80 -1.33 44.91
N GLY A 57 10.25 -0.09 45.03
CA GLY A 57 11.01 0.43 46.14
C GLY A 57 10.17 0.60 47.42
N PRO A 58 10.82 0.81 48.58
CA PRO A 58 10.15 0.95 49.87
C PRO A 58 9.27 2.20 50.00
N ASP A 59 9.42 3.17 49.10
CA ASP A 59 8.60 4.38 48.99
C ASP A 59 7.46 4.24 47.96
N GLY A 60 7.31 3.08 47.33
CA GLY A 60 6.33 2.82 46.28
C GLY A 60 6.77 3.27 44.89
N SER A 61 8.00 3.81 44.72
CA SER A 61 8.55 4.06 43.39
C SER A 61 8.83 2.74 42.67
N VAL A 62 8.70 2.73 41.35
CA VAL A 62 9.02 1.54 40.54
C VAL A 62 10.43 1.72 39.98
N ASP A 63 11.32 0.75 40.21
CA ASP A 63 12.57 0.64 39.50
C ASP A 63 12.26 0.26 38.05
N GLN A 64 12.37 1.24 37.17
CA GLN A 64 12.00 1.09 35.77
C GLN A 64 12.87 0.06 35.05
N ALA A 65 14.17 0.00 35.34
CA ALA A 65 15.06 -0.99 34.73
C ALA A 65 14.70 -2.42 35.17
N CYS A 66 14.30 -2.59 36.44
CA CYS A 66 13.77 -3.87 36.93
C CYS A 66 12.46 -4.23 36.25
N ALA A 67 11.51 -3.29 36.19
CA ALA A 67 10.18 -3.52 35.63
C ALA A 67 10.27 -3.89 34.14
N GLU A 68 11.06 -3.17 33.35
CA GLU A 68 11.29 -3.50 31.93
C GLU A 68 11.94 -4.88 31.75
N ALA A 69 12.94 -5.21 32.57
CA ALA A 69 13.64 -6.50 32.47
C ALA A 69 12.81 -7.71 32.93
N ALA A 70 12.01 -7.56 33.98
CA ALA A 70 11.28 -8.66 34.60
C ALA A 70 9.80 -8.76 34.18
N CYS A 71 9.21 -7.64 33.77
CA CYS A 71 7.78 -7.49 33.45
C CYS A 71 7.54 -6.98 32.04
N GLY A 72 8.53 -7.11 31.15
CA GLY A 72 8.44 -6.64 29.78
C GLY A 72 7.21 -7.17 29.06
N ASN A 73 6.77 -8.41 29.31
CA ASN A 73 5.58 -8.97 28.66
C ASN A 73 4.29 -8.29 29.11
N GLU A 74 4.12 -8.05 30.41
CA GLU A 74 2.94 -7.39 30.97
C GLU A 74 2.92 -5.90 30.60
N ILE A 75 4.08 -5.25 30.65
CA ILE A 75 4.26 -3.86 30.21
C ILE A 75 3.93 -3.77 28.73
N ASN A 76 4.45 -4.67 27.90
CA ASN A 76 4.12 -4.74 26.48
C ASN A 76 2.62 -5.00 26.27
N ALA A 77 2.00 -5.89 27.04
CA ALA A 77 0.57 -6.14 26.94
C ALA A 77 -0.27 -4.92 27.32
N CYS A 78 0.18 -4.11 28.26
CA CYS A 78 -0.49 -2.88 28.69
C CYS A 78 -0.26 -1.71 27.72
N PHE A 79 0.96 -1.51 27.26
CA PHE A 79 1.34 -0.37 26.42
C PHE A 79 1.34 -0.68 24.92
N GLY A 80 0.91 -1.88 24.51
CA GLY A 80 0.72 -2.24 23.10
C GLY A 80 1.98 -2.73 22.36
N GLY A 81 2.93 -3.34 23.08
CA GLY A 81 3.99 -4.15 22.48
C GLY A 81 5.31 -3.44 22.23
N GLY A 82 6.19 -3.40 23.23
CA GLY A 82 7.61 -3.07 23.10
C GLY A 82 8.01 -1.88 23.97
N GLY A 83 8.74 -2.11 25.06
CA GLY A 83 9.23 -1.11 26.01
C GLY A 83 10.27 -0.11 25.47
N GLY A 84 10.04 0.50 24.32
CA GLY A 84 10.83 1.61 23.80
C GLY A 84 9.98 2.42 22.84
N GLY A 85 9.58 3.63 23.27
CA GLY A 85 8.92 4.64 22.44
C GLY A 85 7.54 4.25 21.91
N GLY A 86 6.46 4.78 22.50
CA GLY A 86 5.20 4.86 21.77
C GLY A 86 5.37 5.64 20.45
N PRO A 87 4.33 5.67 19.58
CA PRO A 87 4.37 6.43 18.33
C PRO A 87 4.77 7.89 18.60
N MET A 88 6.00 8.25 18.22
CA MET A 88 6.59 9.58 18.42
C MET A 88 7.04 10.21 17.10
N GLY A 89 6.90 9.50 15.99
CA GLY A 89 7.25 10.01 14.69
C GLY A 89 6.10 10.70 13.99
N ASN A 90 6.15 10.73 12.66
CA ASN A 90 5.26 11.51 11.82
C ASN A 90 4.57 10.69 10.73
N LEU A 91 4.78 9.36 10.67
CA LEU A 91 4.11 8.56 9.65
C LEU A 91 2.60 8.60 9.88
N SER A 92 1.87 8.82 8.80
CA SER A 92 0.42 8.58 8.72
C SER A 92 0.12 7.08 8.78
N CYS A 93 -1.16 6.72 8.90
CA CYS A 93 -1.56 5.31 8.99
C CYS A 93 -1.20 4.49 7.73
N SER A 94 -1.35 5.08 6.53
CA SER A 94 -0.96 4.44 5.28
C SER A 94 0.56 4.26 5.16
N GLU A 95 1.34 5.27 5.57
CA GLU A 95 2.81 5.17 5.62
C GLU A 95 3.29 4.15 6.67
N PHE A 96 2.61 4.06 7.81
CA PHE A 96 2.87 3.04 8.83
C PHE A 96 2.66 1.62 8.29
N LEU A 97 1.54 1.37 7.63
CA LEU A 97 1.26 0.09 6.97
C LEU A 97 2.27 -0.24 5.88
N GLN A 98 2.66 0.75 5.07
CA GLN A 98 3.72 0.58 4.09
C GLN A 98 5.04 0.18 4.76
N CYS A 99 5.40 0.84 5.87
CA CYS A 99 6.58 0.49 6.66
C CYS A 99 6.50 -0.97 7.14
N LEU A 100 5.39 -1.39 7.75
CA LEU A 100 5.18 -2.76 8.21
C LEU A 100 5.31 -3.78 7.08
N ASN A 101 4.76 -3.48 5.90
CA ASN A 101 4.82 -4.36 4.73
C ASN A 101 6.22 -4.51 4.14
N THR A 102 7.11 -3.53 4.39
CA THR A 102 8.53 -3.62 3.99
C THR A 102 9.40 -4.38 4.99
N CYS A 103 8.89 -4.67 6.19
CA CYS A 103 9.64 -5.42 7.18
C CYS A 103 9.75 -6.91 6.82
N PRO A 104 10.94 -7.53 6.97
CA PRO A 104 11.06 -8.97 6.82
C PRO A 104 10.12 -9.72 7.80
N PRO A 105 9.60 -10.90 7.42
CA PRO A 105 8.74 -11.69 8.31
C PRO A 105 9.43 -11.98 9.65
N ASN A 106 8.76 -11.66 10.75
CA ASN A 106 9.23 -11.78 12.14
C ASN A 106 10.38 -10.84 12.55
N ASP A 107 10.70 -9.80 11.77
CA ASP A 107 11.66 -8.78 12.18
C ASP A 107 11.00 -7.79 13.16
N GLN A 108 11.01 -8.16 14.44
CA GLN A 108 10.43 -7.34 15.52
C GLN A 108 11.08 -5.97 15.64
N ALA A 109 12.39 -5.85 15.33
CA ALA A 109 13.08 -4.58 15.40
C ALA A 109 12.62 -3.63 14.29
N CYS A 110 12.43 -4.14 13.07
CA CYS A 110 11.83 -3.37 11.98
C CYS A 110 10.40 -2.93 12.31
N GLN A 111 9.56 -3.86 12.78
CA GLN A 111 8.17 -3.55 13.15
C GLN A 111 8.10 -2.50 14.25
N GLN A 112 8.96 -2.60 15.27
CA GLN A 112 9.04 -1.61 16.34
C GLN A 112 9.51 -0.24 15.80
N GLY A 113 10.49 -0.21 14.90
CA GLY A 113 10.90 1.03 14.24
C GLY A 113 9.74 1.73 13.51
N CYS A 114 8.91 0.96 12.80
CA CYS A 114 7.71 1.50 12.17
C CYS A 114 6.73 2.09 13.19
N VAL A 115 6.53 1.43 14.34
CA VAL A 115 5.66 1.95 15.42
C VAL A 115 6.23 3.25 15.98
N GLU A 116 7.53 3.29 16.30
CA GLU A 116 8.20 4.47 16.83
C GLU A 116 8.13 5.66 15.86
N ASP A 117 8.30 5.42 14.56
CA ASP A 117 8.23 6.43 13.50
C ASP A 117 6.80 6.88 13.16
N THR A 118 5.78 6.17 13.64
CA THR A 118 4.38 6.52 13.40
C THR A 118 3.92 7.65 14.31
N SER A 119 3.07 8.53 13.77
CA SER A 119 2.40 9.56 14.58
C SER A 119 1.35 8.94 15.49
N ALA A 120 1.03 9.60 16.61
CA ALA A 120 -0.04 9.14 17.49
C ALA A 120 -1.37 9.04 16.74
N GLU A 121 -1.68 10.01 15.88
CA GLU A 121 -2.86 10.01 15.03
C GLU A 121 -2.87 8.85 14.03
N GLY A 122 -1.75 8.62 13.33
CA GLY A 122 -1.61 7.50 12.38
C GLY A 122 -1.76 6.14 13.05
N PHE A 123 -1.15 5.96 14.22
CA PHE A 123 -1.24 4.72 14.99
C PHE A 123 -2.65 4.46 15.53
N ASN A 124 -3.34 5.51 15.99
CA ASN A 124 -4.74 5.41 16.43
C ASN A 124 -5.67 5.06 15.27
N ALA A 125 -5.48 5.65 14.09
CA ALA A 125 -6.25 5.31 12.90
C ALA A 125 -6.01 3.86 12.47
N TYR A 126 -4.77 3.37 12.55
CA TYR A 126 -4.45 1.96 12.29
C TYR A 126 -5.17 1.02 13.27
N ASN A 127 -5.10 1.32 14.56
CA ASN A 127 -5.77 0.51 15.58
C ASN A 127 -7.29 0.50 15.41
N ALA A 128 -7.89 1.62 14.99
CA ALA A 128 -9.32 1.67 14.68
C ALA A 128 -9.70 0.71 13.54
N VAL A 129 -8.90 0.66 12.47
CA VAL A 129 -9.10 -0.32 11.38
C VAL A 129 -8.99 -1.74 11.89
N VAL A 130 -7.94 -2.06 12.67
CA VAL A 130 -7.73 -3.41 13.21
C VAL A 130 -8.86 -3.82 14.16
N GLU A 131 -9.29 -2.94 15.05
CA GLU A 131 -10.38 -3.20 15.99
C GLU A 131 -11.70 -3.44 15.24
N CYS A 132 -12.04 -2.58 14.27
CA CYS A 132 -13.23 -2.77 13.46
C CYS A 132 -13.19 -4.10 12.69
N ALA A 133 -12.03 -4.44 12.12
CA ALA A 133 -11.81 -5.69 11.41
C ALA A 133 -12.00 -6.92 12.33
N GLN A 134 -11.49 -6.86 13.56
CA GLN A 134 -11.67 -7.93 14.56
C GLN A 134 -13.15 -8.08 14.94
N VAL A 135 -13.84 -6.97 15.22
CA VAL A 135 -15.26 -6.97 15.61
C VAL A 135 -16.15 -7.56 14.51
N ASN A 136 -15.85 -7.24 13.25
CA ASN A 136 -16.61 -7.72 12.10
C ASN A 136 -16.10 -9.05 11.52
N ASN A 137 -15.08 -9.66 12.12
CA ASN A 137 -14.43 -10.88 11.64
C ASN A 137 -13.93 -10.74 10.18
N CYS A 138 -13.41 -9.57 9.82
CA CYS A 138 -12.81 -9.31 8.52
C CYS A 138 -11.38 -9.86 8.38
N PHE A 139 -10.94 -10.74 9.27
CA PHE A 139 -9.67 -11.46 9.12
C PHE A 139 -9.93 -12.90 8.67
N GLY A 140 -9.24 -13.31 7.61
CA GLY A 140 -9.22 -14.68 7.13
C GLY A 140 -8.56 -15.64 8.13
N ALA A 141 -8.68 -16.95 7.87
CA ALA A 141 -8.10 -17.98 8.72
C ALA A 141 -6.55 -17.93 8.81
N ASP A 142 -5.92 -17.26 7.84
CA ASP A 142 -4.48 -17.01 7.77
C ASP A 142 -4.05 -15.67 8.40
N GLY A 143 -5.01 -14.89 8.92
CA GLY A 143 -4.78 -13.57 9.49
C GLY A 143 -4.72 -12.44 8.46
N SER A 144 -4.93 -12.73 7.17
CA SER A 144 -5.05 -11.69 6.14
C SER A 144 -6.36 -10.90 6.30
N ALA A 145 -6.34 -9.61 5.98
CA ALA A 145 -7.53 -8.78 5.96
C ALA A 145 -8.37 -9.07 4.70
N ASP A 146 -9.67 -9.32 4.87
CA ASP A 146 -10.68 -9.36 3.82
C ASP A 146 -11.07 -7.92 3.47
N THR A 147 -10.55 -7.43 2.35
CA THR A 147 -10.77 -6.03 1.91
C THR A 147 -12.24 -5.74 1.62
N ALA A 148 -12.98 -6.68 1.04
CA ALA A 148 -14.41 -6.51 0.77
C ALA A 148 -15.21 -6.41 2.09
N CYS A 149 -14.83 -7.17 3.11
CA CYS A 149 -15.42 -7.05 4.45
C CYS A 149 -15.07 -5.71 5.11
N LEU A 150 -13.81 -5.27 5.01
CA LEU A 150 -13.35 -3.99 5.54
C LEU A 150 -14.08 -2.81 4.90
N GLU A 151 -14.20 -2.79 3.57
CA GLU A 151 -14.93 -1.75 2.86
C GLU A 151 -16.41 -1.72 3.27
N ALA A 152 -17.03 -2.89 3.41
CA ALA A 152 -18.45 -3.00 3.74
C ALA A 152 -18.78 -2.61 5.20
N ASN A 153 -17.88 -2.87 6.15
CA ASN A 153 -18.18 -2.74 7.59
C ASN A 153 -17.31 -1.70 8.32
N CYS A 154 -16.15 -1.36 7.77
CA CYS A 154 -15.11 -0.52 8.39
C CYS A 154 -14.70 0.66 7.49
N GLY A 155 -15.56 1.04 6.53
CA GLY A 155 -15.24 2.08 5.55
C GLY A 155 -14.80 3.40 6.18
N GLY A 156 -15.40 3.80 7.31
CA GLY A 156 -15.03 5.04 8.01
C GLY A 156 -13.64 4.97 8.67
N GLU A 157 -13.29 3.85 9.29
CA GLU A 157 -11.96 3.63 9.87
C GLU A 157 -10.89 3.51 8.78
N VAL A 158 -11.21 2.81 7.68
CA VAL A 158 -10.35 2.69 6.50
C VAL A 158 -10.12 4.07 5.88
N GLU A 159 -11.16 4.87 5.69
CA GLU A 159 -11.06 6.24 5.18
C GLU A 159 -10.24 7.14 6.12
N ALA A 160 -10.40 7.00 7.45
CA ALA A 160 -9.60 7.75 8.40
C ALA A 160 -8.11 7.37 8.36
N CYS A 161 -7.79 6.10 8.09
CA CYS A 161 -6.43 5.59 8.00
C CYS A 161 -5.76 5.92 6.66
N PHE A 162 -6.40 5.59 5.55
CA PHE A 162 -5.83 5.72 4.21
C PHE A 162 -6.14 7.07 3.55
N GLY A 163 -6.93 7.91 4.22
CA GLY A 163 -7.53 9.11 3.64
C GLY A 163 -8.83 8.78 2.91
N GLU A 164 -9.54 9.83 2.48
CA GLU A 164 -10.59 9.70 1.47
C GLU A 164 -9.95 8.95 0.29
N GLN A 165 -10.32 7.68 0.12
CA GLN A 165 -9.86 6.94 -1.04
C GLN A 165 -10.31 7.77 -2.23
N VAL A 166 -9.34 8.27 -2.98
CA VAL A 166 -9.64 9.06 -4.17
C VAL A 166 -10.23 8.05 -5.14
N GLU A 167 -11.54 7.86 -5.07
CA GLU A 167 -12.25 7.08 -6.06
C GLU A 167 -11.85 7.68 -7.42
N PRO A 168 -11.38 6.86 -8.35
CA PRO A 168 -11.00 7.34 -9.66
C PRO A 168 -12.23 7.90 -10.38
N MET A 169 -12.43 9.22 -10.23
CA MET A 169 -13.55 9.97 -10.80
C MET A 169 -13.22 10.61 -12.14
N GLY A 170 -12.03 10.32 -12.66
CA GLY A 170 -11.60 10.87 -13.93
C GLY A 170 -12.19 10.12 -15.12
N THR A 171 -11.67 10.42 -16.30
CA THR A 171 -12.16 9.90 -17.58
C THR A 171 -11.13 9.05 -18.31
N ASP A 172 -9.90 9.03 -17.82
CA ASP A 172 -8.81 8.35 -18.50
C ASP A 172 -9.08 6.84 -18.47
N ASN A 173 -8.77 6.16 -19.57
CA ASN A 173 -8.80 4.71 -19.63
C ASN A 173 -7.54 4.11 -18.99
N CYS A 174 -7.49 2.79 -18.88
CA CYS A 174 -6.36 2.11 -18.25
C CYS A 174 -5.03 2.34 -18.98
N GLY A 175 -5.02 2.36 -20.31
CA GLY A 175 -3.80 2.65 -21.10
C GLY A 175 -3.26 4.06 -20.84
N GLU A 176 -4.13 5.07 -20.83
CA GLU A 176 -3.78 6.46 -20.46
C GLU A 176 -3.26 6.55 -19.03
N PHE A 177 -3.85 5.79 -18.10
CA PHE A 177 -3.40 5.72 -16.71
C PHE A 177 -2.01 5.10 -16.56
N VAL A 178 -1.73 3.97 -17.22
CA VAL A 178 -0.40 3.34 -17.23
C VAL A 178 0.64 4.29 -17.84
N GLN A 179 0.29 4.97 -18.93
CA GLN A 179 1.16 5.98 -19.54
C GLN A 179 1.42 7.16 -18.58
N CYS A 180 0.40 7.62 -17.85
CA CYS A 180 0.53 8.66 -16.84
C CYS A 180 1.50 8.22 -15.72
N LEU A 181 1.31 7.02 -15.16
CA LEU A 181 2.17 6.46 -14.12
C LEU A 181 3.62 6.29 -14.59
N GLY A 182 3.82 5.82 -15.83
CA GLY A 182 5.17 5.65 -16.41
C GLY A 182 5.93 6.95 -16.59
N ASN A 183 5.23 8.08 -16.71
CA ASN A 183 5.84 9.42 -16.82
C ASN A 183 6.02 10.13 -15.46
N CYS A 184 5.52 9.56 -14.36
CA CYS A 184 5.58 10.19 -13.05
C CYS A 184 6.93 10.00 -12.35
N GLN A 185 7.43 11.07 -11.72
CA GLN A 185 8.68 11.07 -10.96
C GLN A 185 8.47 11.16 -9.44
N ASP A 186 7.26 11.51 -9.00
CA ASP A 186 6.94 11.70 -7.58
C ASP A 186 5.51 11.23 -7.24
N GLN A 187 5.24 11.14 -5.94
CA GLN A 187 3.97 10.68 -5.39
C GLN A 187 2.79 11.62 -5.73
N ALA A 188 3.04 12.93 -5.83
CA ALA A 188 2.00 13.90 -6.18
C ALA A 188 1.54 13.74 -7.63
N CYS A 189 2.44 13.37 -8.53
CA CYS A 189 2.13 12.99 -9.91
C CYS A 189 1.31 11.70 -9.95
N GLN A 190 1.72 10.67 -9.21
CA GLN A 190 1.00 9.39 -9.14
C GLN A 190 -0.44 9.59 -8.63
N GLN A 191 -0.63 10.36 -7.56
CA GLN A 191 -1.97 10.70 -7.05
C GLN A 191 -2.82 11.42 -8.09
N ARG A 192 -2.22 12.27 -8.92
CA ARG A 192 -2.93 12.94 -10.01
C ARG A 192 -3.37 11.97 -11.11
N CYS A 193 -2.51 11.00 -11.47
CA CYS A 193 -2.90 9.94 -12.39
C CYS A 193 -4.08 9.13 -11.84
N VAL A 194 -4.04 8.78 -10.55
CA VAL A 194 -5.13 8.06 -9.88
C VAL A 194 -6.42 8.89 -9.87
N SER A 195 -6.34 10.21 -9.67
CA SER A 195 -7.53 11.06 -9.73
C SER A 195 -8.11 11.24 -11.15
N ASN A 196 -7.30 11.02 -12.18
CA ASN A 196 -7.68 11.24 -13.58
C ASN A 196 -8.17 9.96 -14.29
N VAL A 197 -7.82 8.79 -13.79
CA VAL A 197 -8.35 7.53 -14.31
C VAL A 197 -9.81 7.36 -13.92
N SER A 198 -10.57 6.75 -14.81
CA SER A 198 -11.95 6.33 -14.54
C SER A 198 -11.97 5.10 -13.64
N ALA A 199 -13.06 4.87 -12.91
CA ALA A 199 -13.24 3.66 -12.09
C ALA A 199 -12.96 2.37 -12.90
N GLN A 200 -13.54 2.26 -14.11
CA GLN A 200 -13.29 1.11 -15.00
C GLN A 200 -11.81 1.01 -15.39
N GLY A 201 -11.17 2.12 -15.77
CA GLY A 201 -9.76 2.10 -16.14
C GLY A 201 -8.84 1.69 -14.97
N PHE A 202 -9.22 2.04 -13.74
CA PHE A 202 -8.51 1.61 -12.54
C PHE A 202 -8.73 0.12 -12.24
N ASP A 203 -9.96 -0.37 -12.41
CA ASP A 203 -10.29 -1.79 -12.26
C ASP A 203 -9.52 -2.65 -13.28
N ASP A 204 -9.47 -2.21 -14.54
CA ASP A 204 -8.71 -2.90 -15.61
C ASP A 204 -7.20 -2.92 -15.31
N TYR A 205 -6.67 -1.83 -14.74
CA TYR A 205 -5.27 -1.78 -14.29
C TYR A 205 -5.02 -2.77 -13.15
N ASN A 206 -5.88 -2.80 -12.14
CA ASN A 206 -5.76 -3.73 -11.01
C ASN A 206 -5.86 -5.19 -11.48
N ALA A 207 -6.72 -5.48 -12.47
CA ALA A 207 -6.82 -6.81 -13.06
C ALA A 207 -5.50 -7.27 -13.72
N ILE A 208 -4.75 -6.36 -14.37
CA ILE A 208 -3.41 -6.68 -14.89
C ILE A 208 -2.45 -6.99 -13.75
N ILE A 209 -2.44 -6.16 -12.70
CA ILE A 209 -1.54 -6.34 -11.55
C ILE A 209 -1.83 -7.67 -10.85
N GLU A 210 -3.09 -7.99 -10.60
CA GLU A 210 -3.50 -9.25 -9.98
C GLU A 210 -3.11 -10.45 -10.84
N CYS A 211 -3.34 -10.38 -12.16
CA CYS A 211 -2.95 -11.44 -13.08
C CYS A 211 -1.43 -11.63 -13.12
N GLY A 212 -0.66 -10.54 -13.18
CA GLY A 212 0.79 -10.58 -13.19
C GLY A 212 1.37 -11.13 -11.88
N GLN A 213 0.79 -10.78 -10.73
CA GLN A 213 1.19 -11.35 -9.44
C GLN A 213 0.89 -12.85 -9.38
N THR A 214 -0.31 -13.25 -9.81
CA THR A 214 -0.73 -14.66 -9.85
C THR A 214 0.18 -15.52 -10.74
N ASN A 215 0.65 -14.98 -11.87
CA ASN A 215 1.54 -15.68 -12.80
C ASN A 215 3.03 -15.40 -12.57
N MET A 216 3.39 -14.68 -11.50
CA MET A 216 4.77 -14.26 -11.19
C MET A 216 5.45 -13.52 -12.36
N CYS A 217 4.70 -12.69 -13.08
CA CYS A 217 5.20 -11.85 -14.16
C CYS A 217 5.92 -10.59 -13.66
N PHE A 218 6.07 -10.40 -12.35
CA PHE A 218 6.86 -9.32 -11.77
C PHE A 218 8.12 -9.88 -11.10
N ASP A 219 9.26 -9.25 -11.36
CA ASP A 219 10.49 -9.60 -10.66
C ASP A 219 10.50 -9.08 -9.21
N ALA A 220 11.56 -9.39 -8.46
CA ALA A 220 11.71 -8.96 -7.07
C ALA A 220 11.81 -7.42 -6.91
N GLN A 221 12.01 -6.67 -7.99
CA GLN A 221 12.01 -5.22 -8.02
C GLN A 221 10.66 -4.63 -8.51
N GLY A 222 9.67 -5.49 -8.76
CA GLY A 222 8.36 -5.08 -9.28
C GLY A 222 8.34 -4.74 -10.77
N ARG A 223 9.40 -5.08 -11.52
CA ARG A 223 9.42 -4.85 -12.97
C ARG A 223 8.65 -5.96 -13.67
N ALA A 224 7.79 -5.57 -14.59
CA ALA A 224 6.99 -6.48 -15.40
C ALA A 224 7.85 -7.21 -16.45
N ASP A 225 7.71 -8.52 -16.52
CA ASP A 225 8.10 -9.33 -17.68
C ASP A 225 6.99 -9.26 -18.74
N GLN A 226 7.26 -8.50 -19.80
CA GLN A 226 6.29 -8.26 -20.87
C GLN A 226 5.85 -9.56 -21.55
N ALA A 227 6.76 -10.49 -21.81
CA ALA A 227 6.42 -11.74 -22.48
C ALA A 227 5.53 -12.62 -21.60
N CYS A 228 5.73 -12.57 -20.28
CA CYS A 228 4.86 -13.24 -19.31
C CYS A 228 3.46 -12.61 -19.29
N LEU A 229 3.37 -11.27 -19.20
CA LEU A 229 2.08 -10.57 -19.19
C LEU A 229 1.29 -10.82 -20.49
N GLU A 230 1.94 -10.75 -21.65
CA GLU A 230 1.29 -11.03 -22.93
C GLU A 230 0.81 -12.50 -23.01
N GLY A 231 1.64 -13.45 -22.55
CA GLY A 231 1.32 -14.88 -22.61
C GLY A 231 0.28 -15.35 -21.58
N SER A 232 0.20 -14.72 -20.42
CA SER A 232 -0.64 -15.16 -19.30
C SER A 232 -1.79 -14.21 -18.97
N CYS A 233 -1.69 -12.94 -19.34
CA CYS A 233 -2.63 -11.87 -18.98
C CYS A 233 -3.17 -11.12 -20.20
N GLY A 234 -3.12 -11.72 -21.40
CA GLY A 234 -3.56 -11.10 -22.65
C GLY A 234 -4.98 -10.53 -22.61
N GLY A 235 -5.92 -11.20 -21.92
CA GLY A 235 -7.30 -10.70 -21.77
C GLY A 235 -7.40 -9.43 -20.92
N GLN A 236 -6.62 -9.33 -19.85
CA GLN A 236 -6.54 -8.13 -19.00
C GLN A 236 -5.79 -6.99 -19.71
N LEU A 237 -4.73 -7.32 -20.46
CA LEU A 237 -4.04 -6.35 -21.31
C LEU A 237 -4.96 -5.81 -22.40
N GLU A 238 -5.76 -6.66 -23.05
CA GLU A 238 -6.75 -6.26 -24.04
C GLU A 238 -7.86 -5.40 -23.42
N ALA A 239 -8.33 -5.71 -22.21
CA ALA A 239 -9.29 -4.86 -21.50
C ALA A 239 -8.72 -3.47 -21.22
N CYS A 240 -7.46 -3.40 -20.79
CA CYS A 240 -6.81 -2.16 -20.39
C CYS A 240 -6.39 -1.27 -21.57
N PHE A 241 -5.67 -1.85 -22.54
CA PHE A 241 -5.09 -1.13 -23.67
C PHE A 241 -5.98 -1.18 -24.92
N GLY A 242 -7.14 -1.83 -24.83
CA GLY A 242 -7.97 -2.18 -25.98
C GLY A 242 -7.40 -3.37 -26.76
N ALA A 243 -8.19 -3.85 -27.72
CA ALA A 243 -7.73 -4.82 -28.71
C ALA A 243 -6.50 -4.24 -29.42
N GLN A 244 -5.33 -4.82 -29.14
CA GLN A 244 -4.13 -4.51 -29.90
C GLN A 244 -4.39 -4.90 -31.36
N PRO A 245 -4.09 -4.04 -32.33
CA PRO A 245 -4.27 -4.38 -33.73
C PRO A 245 -3.39 -5.60 -34.06
N GLU A 246 -4.02 -6.76 -34.22
CA GLU A 246 -3.29 -7.95 -34.63
C GLU A 246 -2.89 -7.79 -36.11
N PRO A 247 -1.61 -8.03 -36.46
CA PRO A 247 -1.15 -7.98 -37.84
C PRO A 247 -1.79 -9.13 -38.64
N MET A 248 -2.86 -8.83 -39.37
CA MET A 248 -3.62 -9.80 -40.17
C MET A 248 -3.37 -9.67 -41.68
N GLY A 249 -2.59 -8.67 -42.09
CA GLY A 249 -2.30 -8.42 -43.49
C GLY A 249 -1.07 -9.17 -44.01
N ASP A 250 -0.59 -8.71 -45.15
CA ASP A 250 0.56 -9.26 -45.87
C ASP A 250 1.69 -8.24 -46.04
N ALA A 251 1.55 -7.03 -45.49
CA ALA A 251 2.57 -6.01 -45.63
C ALA A 251 3.86 -6.41 -44.89
N THR A 252 4.97 -6.16 -45.57
CA THR A 252 6.33 -6.30 -45.04
C THR A 252 6.65 -5.18 -44.05
N CYS A 253 7.73 -5.33 -43.28
CA CYS A 253 8.18 -4.28 -42.35
C CYS A 253 8.35 -2.92 -43.07
N GLN A 254 8.99 -2.92 -44.24
CA GLN A 254 9.17 -1.72 -45.07
C GLN A 254 7.83 -1.08 -45.47
N GLU A 255 6.85 -1.87 -45.90
CA GLU A 255 5.53 -1.37 -46.32
C GLU A 255 4.75 -0.80 -45.13
N THR A 256 4.80 -1.47 -43.97
CA THR A 256 4.20 -0.98 -42.72
C THR A 256 4.83 0.33 -42.27
N LEU A 257 6.15 0.42 -42.28
CA LEU A 257 6.88 1.65 -41.96
C LEU A 257 6.50 2.79 -42.91
N GLN A 258 6.48 2.53 -44.23
CA GLN A 258 6.08 3.55 -45.21
C GLN A 258 4.63 4.01 -45.01
N CYS A 259 3.74 3.09 -44.66
CA CYS A 259 2.35 3.38 -44.34
C CYS A 259 2.25 4.31 -43.11
N ILE A 260 2.91 3.95 -42.00
CA ILE A 260 2.90 4.73 -40.75
C ILE A 260 3.50 6.12 -40.97
N LEU A 261 4.58 6.25 -41.73
CA LEU A 261 5.18 7.56 -42.05
C LEU A 261 4.26 8.45 -42.90
N GLY A 262 3.29 7.87 -43.59
CA GLY A 262 2.24 8.61 -44.32
C GLY A 262 1.06 9.04 -43.44
N CYS A 263 0.96 8.56 -42.21
CA CYS A 263 -0.18 8.80 -41.34
C CYS A 263 -0.14 10.15 -40.65
N GLN A 264 -1.32 10.75 -40.47
CA GLN A 264 -1.50 12.03 -39.75
C GLN A 264 -2.03 11.84 -38.32
N ASP A 265 -2.55 10.65 -38.02
CA ASP A 265 -3.14 10.29 -36.74
C ASP A 265 -2.88 8.83 -36.39
N GLU A 266 -3.22 8.48 -35.15
CA GLU A 266 -3.07 7.14 -34.58
C GLU A 266 -3.99 6.11 -35.24
N ALA A 267 -5.19 6.50 -35.65
CA ALA A 267 -6.13 5.60 -36.32
C ALA A 267 -5.57 5.08 -37.66
N CYS A 268 -4.93 5.95 -38.42
CA CYS A 268 -4.20 5.57 -39.63
C CYS A 268 -3.02 4.64 -39.30
N ALA A 269 -2.23 4.97 -38.27
CA ALA A 269 -1.09 4.14 -37.87
C ALA A 269 -1.55 2.72 -37.47
N ASN A 270 -2.64 2.61 -36.72
CA ASN A 270 -3.24 1.32 -36.34
C ASN A 270 -3.69 0.53 -37.57
N THR A 271 -4.29 1.18 -38.57
CA THR A 271 -4.65 0.52 -39.84
C THR A 271 -3.42 -0.03 -40.57
N CYS A 272 -2.28 0.68 -40.52
CA CYS A 272 -1.02 0.20 -41.10
C CYS A 272 -0.48 -1.03 -40.36
N VAL A 273 -0.63 -1.07 -39.03
CA VAL A 273 -0.24 -2.22 -38.20
C VAL A 273 -1.14 -3.42 -38.49
N GLU A 274 -2.47 -3.23 -38.55
CA GLU A 274 -3.42 -4.30 -38.93
C GLU A 274 -3.11 -4.88 -40.32
N GLY A 275 -2.69 -4.02 -41.26
CA GLY A 275 -2.28 -4.42 -42.62
C GLY A 275 -0.91 -5.11 -42.70
N SER A 276 -0.14 -5.13 -41.62
CA SER A 276 1.15 -5.82 -41.57
C SER A 276 0.98 -7.33 -41.44
N SER A 277 1.92 -8.08 -42.02
CA SER A 277 2.05 -9.51 -41.74
C SER A 277 2.66 -9.73 -40.35
N PRO A 278 2.41 -10.87 -39.68
CA PRO A 278 3.04 -11.17 -38.39
C PRO A 278 4.57 -11.05 -38.43
N ALA A 279 5.21 -11.55 -39.50
CA ALA A 279 6.65 -11.44 -39.69
C ALA A 279 7.11 -9.98 -39.94
N GLY A 280 6.32 -9.20 -40.69
CA GLY A 280 6.58 -7.77 -40.89
C GLY A 280 6.46 -6.97 -39.60
N PHE A 281 5.46 -7.27 -38.77
CA PHE A 281 5.27 -6.66 -37.47
C PHE A 281 6.38 -7.01 -36.47
N GLU A 282 6.77 -8.28 -36.37
CA GLU A 282 7.89 -8.73 -35.54
C GLU A 282 9.20 -8.01 -35.86
N GLN A 283 9.45 -7.69 -37.14
CA GLN A 283 10.60 -6.89 -37.58
C GLN A 283 10.42 -5.39 -37.32
N PHE A 284 9.19 -4.90 -37.35
CA PHE A 284 8.86 -3.50 -37.11
C PHE A 284 8.99 -3.09 -35.63
N VAL A 285 8.60 -3.95 -34.68
CA VAL A 285 8.61 -3.63 -33.24
C VAL A 285 10.00 -3.18 -32.73
N PRO A 286 11.12 -3.88 -33.00
CA PRO A 286 12.45 -3.42 -32.57
C PRO A 286 12.84 -2.06 -33.15
N LEU A 287 12.43 -1.79 -34.40
CA LEU A 287 12.67 -0.51 -35.05
C LEU A 287 11.89 0.61 -34.36
N TYR A 288 10.59 0.38 -34.11
CA TYR A 288 9.72 1.32 -33.41
C TYR A 288 10.27 1.66 -32.00
N ASN A 289 10.63 0.63 -31.23
CA ASN A 289 11.21 0.80 -29.90
C ASN A 289 12.52 1.61 -29.95
N CYS A 290 13.41 1.30 -30.89
CA CYS A 290 14.66 2.04 -31.04
C CYS A 290 14.42 3.52 -31.38
N ILE A 291 13.50 3.83 -32.29
CA ILE A 291 13.14 5.21 -32.66
C ILE A 291 12.61 5.97 -31.44
N PHE A 292 11.73 5.34 -30.67
CA PHE A 292 11.12 5.93 -29.47
C PHE A 292 12.16 6.21 -28.38
N GLU A 293 13.00 5.22 -28.05
CA GLU A 293 14.06 5.34 -27.05
C GLU A 293 15.08 6.44 -27.39
N ASN A 294 15.38 6.65 -28.68
CA ASN A 294 16.35 7.66 -29.13
C ASN A 294 15.71 9.00 -29.51
N MET A 295 14.37 9.13 -29.39
CA MET A 295 13.60 10.31 -29.82
C MET A 295 13.98 10.79 -31.23
N CYS A 296 14.20 9.85 -32.14
CA CYS A 296 14.67 10.16 -33.47
C CYS A 296 13.55 10.63 -34.40
N GLN A 297 13.89 11.49 -35.36
CA GLN A 297 13.05 11.73 -36.52
C GLN A 297 13.39 10.72 -37.62
N VAL A 298 12.40 9.93 -38.03
CA VAL A 298 12.50 9.00 -39.16
C VAL A 298 12.58 9.82 -40.46
N PRO A 299 13.42 9.45 -41.45
CA PRO A 299 14.27 8.26 -41.50
C PRO A 299 15.70 8.42 -40.97
N ASP A 300 16.11 9.59 -40.49
CA ASP A 300 17.52 9.89 -40.17
C ASP A 300 17.96 9.47 -38.75
N CYS A 301 17.53 8.29 -38.27
CA CYS A 301 17.97 7.78 -36.97
C CYS A 301 19.21 6.90 -37.09
N ALA A 302 20.39 7.53 -37.04
CA ALA A 302 21.67 6.81 -37.10
C ALA A 302 21.82 5.74 -36.00
N ALA A 303 21.18 5.93 -34.84
CA ALA A 303 21.20 4.97 -33.73
C ALA A 303 20.41 3.67 -34.04
N CYS A 304 19.48 3.70 -34.98
CA CYS A 304 18.59 2.59 -35.31
C CYS A 304 18.85 1.98 -36.69
N ILE A 305 20.02 2.24 -37.29
CA ILE A 305 20.31 1.85 -38.67
C ILE A 305 20.27 0.33 -38.86
N GLU A 306 20.67 -0.45 -37.86
CA GLU A 306 20.61 -1.91 -37.91
C GLU A 306 19.16 -2.41 -37.98
N GLN A 307 18.25 -1.78 -37.24
CA GLN A 307 16.82 -2.10 -37.26
C GLN A 307 16.16 -1.63 -38.56
N PHE A 308 16.59 -0.49 -39.11
CA PHE A 308 16.15 -0.06 -40.44
C PHE A 308 16.59 -1.06 -41.51
N ASP A 309 17.85 -1.48 -41.51
CA ASP A 309 18.38 -2.44 -42.46
C ASP A 309 17.71 -3.82 -42.32
N ALA A 310 17.31 -4.21 -41.11
CA ALA A 310 16.55 -5.45 -40.88
C ALA A 310 15.08 -5.36 -41.36
N CYS A 311 14.56 -4.16 -41.55
CA CYS A 311 13.20 -3.89 -41.99
C CYS A 311 13.07 -3.78 -43.53
N LEU A 312 14.20 -3.60 -44.23
CA LEU A 312 14.34 -3.48 -45.69
C LEU A 312 14.68 -4.82 -46.37
#